data_AF-A0A948MJR6-F1
#
_entry.id   AF-A0A948MJR6-F1
#
_cell.length_a   1.000
_cell.length_b   1.000
_cell.length_c   1.000
_cell.angle_alpha   90.00
_cell.angle_beta   90.00
_cell.angle_gamma   90.00
#
_symmetry.space_group_name_H-M   'P 1'
#
loop_
_entity.id
_entity.type
_entity.pdbx_description
1 polymer ?
#
loop_
_entity_poly.entity_id
_entity_poly.type
_entity_poly.pdbx_seq_one_letter_code
_entity_poly.pdbx_strand_id
1 'polypeptide(L)'
;MQQLKNILNFIQSGKISYQPERDDFDSLTKFQEIAKRILYAKSQGWIHDVKYQTDYRHPGRLIRNIIVLGGLTFQGEQLLKSRIVGDGNAAFEEDIIELKPNIAGIGVNLNAAYRWFKSKFKN
;
A
#
# COMPACT_ATOMS: atom_id res chain seq x y z
N MET A 1 -1.21 12.65 1.43
CA MET A 1 -2.08 11.66 2.10
C MET A 1 -3.55 11.72 1.66
N GLN A 2 -4.17 12.90 1.48
CA GLN A 2 -5.59 12.99 1.11
C GLN A 2 -5.94 12.30 -0.22
N GLN A 3 -5.14 12.50 -1.27
CA GLN A 3 -5.38 11.86 -2.58
C GLN A 3 -5.30 10.33 -2.51
N LEU A 4 -4.41 9.76 -1.70
CA LEU A 4 -4.33 8.32 -1.49
C LEU A 4 -5.60 7.79 -0.83
N LYS A 5 -6.12 8.46 0.21
CA LYS A 5 -7.39 8.08 0.85
C LYS A 5 -8.55 8.13 -0.13
N ASN A 6 -8.61 9.16 -0.98
CA ASN A 6 -9.63 9.23 -2.03
C ASN A 6 -9.53 8.05 -3.00
N ILE A 7 -8.32 7.67 -3.42
CA ILE A 7 -8.11 6.48 -4.28
C ILE A 7 -8.62 5.22 -3.58
N LEU A 8 -8.27 5.01 -2.31
CA LEU A 8 -8.72 3.84 -1.54
C LEU A 8 -10.25 3.83 -1.34
N ASN A 9 -10.87 4.99 -1.09
CA ASN A 9 -12.33 5.10 -1.04
C ASN A 9 -12.99 4.73 -2.37
N PHE A 10 -12.42 5.12 -3.50
CA PHE A 10 -12.93 4.71 -4.82
C PHE A 10 -12.78 3.20 -5.04
N ILE A 11 -11.67 2.61 -4.62
CA ILE A 11 -11.48 1.15 -4.68
C ILE A 11 -12.52 0.45 -3.80
N GLN A 12 -12.76 0.97 -2.59
CA GLN A 12 -13.79 0.47 -1.68
C GLN A 12 -15.19 0.54 -2.30
N SER A 13 -15.48 1.60 -3.07
CA SER A 13 -16.75 1.73 -3.79
C SER A 13 -16.84 0.90 -5.07
N GLY A 14 -15.84 0.06 -5.37
CA GLY A 14 -15.83 -0.86 -6.51
C GLY A 14 -15.11 -0.33 -7.77
N LYS A 15 -14.45 0.83 -7.73
CA LYS A 15 -13.63 1.28 -8.87
C LYS A 15 -12.35 0.45 -8.95
N ILE A 16 -12.26 -0.37 -10.00
CA ILE A 16 -11.12 -1.28 -10.21
C ILE A 16 -10.19 -0.86 -11.34
N SER A 17 -10.62 0.02 -12.24
CA SER A 17 -9.83 0.43 -13.42
C SER A 17 -9.46 1.91 -13.38
N TYR A 18 -8.21 2.20 -13.74
CA TYR A 18 -7.62 3.53 -13.72
C TYR A 18 -6.80 3.76 -14.98
N GLN A 19 -7.09 4.85 -15.67
CA GLN A 19 -6.44 5.26 -16.91
C GLN A 19 -6.33 6.79 -16.97
N PRO A 20 -5.44 7.35 -17.81
CA PRO A 20 -5.41 8.76 -18.14
C PRO A 20 -6.77 9.26 -18.64
N GLU A 21 -7.07 10.54 -18.40
CA GLU A 21 -8.32 11.17 -18.85
C GLU A 21 -8.41 11.22 -20.38
N ARG A 22 -7.27 11.39 -21.05
CA ARG A 22 -7.14 11.46 -22.50
C ARG A 22 -5.94 10.66 -22.97
N ASP A 23 -5.95 10.26 -24.23
CA ASP A 23 -4.85 9.52 -24.86
C ASP A 23 -3.76 10.48 -25.39
N ASP A 24 -3.27 11.37 -24.52
CA ASP A 24 -2.20 12.32 -24.82
C ASP A 24 -1.08 12.24 -23.76
N PHE A 25 0.10 12.76 -24.09
CA PHE A 25 1.29 12.66 -23.26
C PHE A 25 1.17 13.43 -21.93
N ASP A 26 0.44 14.55 -21.90
CA ASP A 26 0.24 15.37 -20.71
C ASP A 26 -0.67 14.66 -19.69
N SER A 27 -1.81 14.14 -20.15
CA SER A 27 -2.72 13.32 -19.37
C SER A 27 -2.03 12.04 -18.88
N LEU A 28 -1.20 11.40 -19.71
CA LEU A 28 -0.40 10.23 -19.32
C LEU A 28 0.61 10.57 -18.21
N THR A 29 1.26 11.72 -18.30
CA THR A 29 2.23 12.20 -17.29
C THR A 29 1.54 12.48 -15.96
N LYS A 30 0.41 13.19 -15.98
CA LYS A 30 -0.41 13.46 -14.78
C LYS A 30 -0.91 12.17 -14.13
N PHE A 31 -1.31 11.19 -14.94
CA PHE A 31 -1.76 9.88 -14.45
C PHE A 31 -0.69 9.11 -13.66
N GLN A 32 0.61 9.37 -13.89
CA GLN A 32 1.68 8.68 -13.16
C GLN A 32 1.62 8.90 -11.65
N GLU A 33 1.13 10.05 -11.18
CA GLU A 33 0.99 10.30 -9.75
C GLU A 33 -0.03 9.34 -9.11
N ILE A 34 -1.19 9.16 -9.77
CA ILE A 34 -2.23 8.22 -9.34
C ILE A 34 -1.66 6.79 -9.40
N ALA A 35 -0.96 6.45 -10.48
CA ALA A 35 -0.36 5.14 -10.67
C ALA A 35 0.62 4.78 -9.55
N LYS A 36 1.54 5.70 -9.22
CA LYS A 36 2.50 5.53 -8.12
C LYS A 36 1.79 5.34 -6.78
N ARG A 37 0.69 6.07 -6.51
CA ARG A 37 -0.08 5.93 -5.26
C ARG A 37 -0.76 4.57 -5.16
N ILE A 38 -1.32 4.04 -6.25
CA ILE A 38 -1.93 2.70 -6.26
C ILE A 38 -0.88 1.62 -6.05
N LEU A 39 0.26 1.71 -6.75
CA LEU A 39 1.37 0.76 -6.56
C LEU A 39 1.96 0.83 -5.16
N TYR A 40 2.06 2.02 -4.58
CA TYR A 40 2.44 2.19 -3.18
C TYR A 40 1.43 1.53 -2.24
N ALA A 41 0.13 1.72 -2.45
CA ALA A 41 -0.89 1.07 -1.62
C ALA A 41 -0.82 -0.47 -1.70
N LYS A 42 -0.51 -1.03 -2.87
CA LYS A 42 -0.19 -2.46 -3.02
C LYS A 42 1.04 -2.85 -2.21
N SER A 43 2.15 -2.09 -2.29
CA SER A 43 3.37 -2.43 -1.57
C SER A 43 3.22 -2.36 -0.04
N GLN A 44 2.26 -1.55 0.44
CA GLN A 44 1.87 -1.48 1.85
C GLN A 44 0.87 -2.56 2.27
N GLY A 45 0.39 -3.41 1.35
CA GLY A 45 -0.59 -4.45 1.65
C GLY A 45 -2.02 -3.93 1.87
N TRP A 46 -2.34 -2.69 1.49
CA TRP A 46 -3.68 -2.12 1.64
C TRP A 46 -4.65 -2.54 0.53
N ILE A 47 -4.11 -3.01 -0.59
CA ILE A 47 -4.83 -3.51 -1.75
C ILE A 47 -4.31 -4.92 -2.03
N HIS A 48 -5.21 -5.84 -2.40
CA HIS A 48 -4.86 -7.24 -2.65
C HIS A 48 -3.82 -7.41 -3.76
N ASP A 49 -4.13 -6.98 -4.98
CA ASP A 49 -3.19 -7.02 -6.09
C ASP A 49 -3.48 -5.93 -7.13
N VAL A 50 -2.49 -5.65 -7.96
CA VAL A 50 -2.57 -4.66 -9.04
C VAL A 50 -1.81 -5.18 -10.25
N LYS A 51 -2.48 -5.16 -11.40
CA LYS A 51 -1.87 -5.32 -12.73
C LYS A 51 -1.82 -3.98 -13.43
N TYR A 52 -0.79 -3.75 -14.22
CA TYR A 52 -0.65 -2.52 -14.97
C TYR A 52 -0.09 -2.77 -16.37
N GLN A 53 -0.38 -1.85 -17.27
CA GLN A 53 0.14 -1.83 -18.63
C GLN A 53 1.00 -0.59 -18.82
N THR A 54 2.15 -0.79 -19.44
CA THR A 54 3.08 0.29 -19.82
C THR A 54 2.75 0.82 -21.22
N ASP A 55 2.87 2.15 -21.39
CA ASP A 55 2.88 2.81 -22.69
C ASP A 55 4.27 2.67 -23.33
N TYR A 56 4.28 2.22 -24.58
CA TYR A 56 5.49 2.09 -25.39
C TYR A 56 5.58 3.13 -26.51
N ARG A 57 4.58 4.02 -26.64
CA ARG A 57 4.53 5.05 -27.67
C ARG A 57 5.39 6.25 -27.30
N HIS A 58 5.53 6.50 -26.00
CA HIS A 58 6.32 7.60 -25.46
C HIS A 58 7.54 7.10 -24.68
N PRO A 59 8.64 7.88 -24.62
CA PRO A 59 9.80 7.52 -23.82
C PRO A 59 9.46 7.49 -22.32
N GLY A 60 10.22 6.68 -21.56
CA GLY A 60 10.11 6.64 -20.10
C GLY A 60 9.22 5.53 -19.52
N ARG A 61 8.66 4.63 -20.36
CA ARG A 61 7.88 3.45 -19.90
C ARG A 61 6.78 3.82 -18.90
N LEU A 62 6.04 4.87 -19.23
CA LEU A 62 4.96 5.39 -18.39
C LEU A 62 3.83 4.37 -18.26
N ILE A 63 3.13 4.35 -17.13
CA ILE A 63 1.98 3.45 -16.93
C ILE A 63 0.76 4.03 -17.64
N ARG A 64 0.12 3.26 -18.51
CA ARG A 64 -1.08 3.66 -19.26
C ARG A 64 -2.38 3.19 -18.62
N ASN A 65 -2.35 2.05 -17.95
CA ASN A 65 -3.56 1.46 -17.38
C ASN A 65 -3.20 0.70 -16.11
N ILE A 66 -4.10 0.73 -15.13
CA ILE A 66 -4.01 -0.01 -13.88
C ILE A 66 -5.35 -0.69 -13.61
N ILE A 67 -5.28 -1.98 -13.29
CA ILE A 67 -6.41 -2.79 -12.84
C ILE A 67 -6.09 -3.29 -11.43
N VAL A 68 -6.94 -2.92 -10.48
CA VAL A 68 -6.95 -3.42 -9.11
C VAL A 68 -7.71 -4.75 -9.05
N LEU A 69 -7.10 -5.75 -8.42
CA LEU A 69 -7.68 -7.09 -8.26
C LEU A 69 -7.91 -7.35 -6.78
N GLY A 70 -9.12 -7.78 -6.42
CA GLY A 70 -9.49 -8.11 -5.04
C GLY A 70 -9.82 -6.92 -4.13
N GLY A 71 -9.66 -5.67 -4.59
CA GLY A 71 -10.06 -4.48 -3.83
C GLY A 71 -9.17 -4.21 -2.61
N LEU A 72 -9.75 -3.60 -1.56
CA LEU A 72 -9.04 -3.32 -0.31
C LEU A 72 -8.85 -4.58 0.52
N THR A 73 -7.71 -4.67 1.20
CA THR A 73 -7.51 -5.65 2.27
C THR A 73 -8.13 -5.15 3.58
N PHE A 74 -8.22 -6.01 4.60
CA PHE A 74 -8.63 -5.61 5.94
C PHE A 74 -7.79 -4.44 6.50
N GLN A 75 -6.47 -4.44 6.29
CA GLN A 75 -5.59 -3.34 6.68
C GLN A 75 -5.93 -2.04 5.95
N GLY A 76 -6.23 -2.13 4.65
CA GLY A 76 -6.67 -0.99 3.84
C GLY A 76 -8.00 -0.40 4.35
N GLU A 77 -8.94 -1.24 4.78
CA GLU A 77 -10.19 -0.77 5.39
C GLU A 77 -9.96 -0.08 6.74
N GLN A 78 -9.11 -0.64 7.60
CA GLN A 78 -8.79 -0.04 8.90
C GLN A 78 -8.18 1.35 8.75
N LEU A 79 -7.30 1.55 7.76
CA LEU A 79 -6.71 2.85 7.44
C LEU A 79 -7.75 3.92 7.07
N LEU A 80 -8.86 3.51 6.45
CA LEU A 80 -9.98 4.40 6.14
C LEU A 80 -10.86 4.67 7.36
N LYS A 81 -11.09 3.65 8.20
CA LYS A 81 -11.91 3.74 9.42
C LYS A 81 -11.24 4.52 10.56
N SER A 82 -9.91 4.60 10.61
CA SER A 82 -9.14 5.25 11.69
C SER A 82 -9.32 6.80 11.78
N ARG A 83 -10.31 7.38 11.09
CA ARG A 83 -10.76 8.78 11.26
C ARG A 83 -12.22 8.91 11.73
N ILE A 84 -12.97 7.81 11.87
CA ILE A 84 -14.26 7.80 12.55
C ILE A 84 -14.04 7.55 14.05
N VAL A 85 -13.11 8.30 14.64
CA VAL A 85 -13.13 8.67 16.05
C VAL A 85 -12.76 10.14 16.00
N GLY A 86 -13.78 10.99 16.05
CA GLY A 86 -13.63 12.44 16.03
C GLY A 86 -12.89 12.94 17.28
N ASP A 87 -12.58 14.23 17.27
CA ASP A 87 -12.10 14.99 18.43
C ASP A 87 -12.65 14.46 19.76
N GLY A 88 -11.74 14.10 20.66
CA GLY A 88 -12.06 13.71 22.01
C GLY A 88 -11.11 12.65 22.54
N ASN A 89 -10.04 13.09 23.21
CA ASN A 89 -9.29 12.37 24.24
C ASN A 89 -9.49 10.85 24.29
N ALA A 90 -8.69 10.10 23.53
CA ALA A 90 -8.45 8.70 23.81
C ALA A 90 -6.93 8.50 23.79
N ALA A 91 -6.41 8.13 24.95
CA ALA A 91 -5.00 7.90 25.20
C ALA A 91 -4.41 7.00 24.12
N PHE A 92 -3.20 7.34 23.68
CA PHE A 92 -2.33 6.39 23.02
C PHE A 92 -2.02 5.29 24.03
N GLU A 93 -2.85 4.25 24.08
CA GLU A 93 -2.37 2.96 24.55
C GLU A 93 -1.38 2.47 23.51
N GLU A 94 -0.11 2.47 23.90
CA GLU A 94 0.95 1.70 23.28
C GLU A 94 0.57 0.22 23.36
N ASP A 95 -0.38 -0.20 22.54
CA ASP A 95 -0.65 -1.61 22.35
C ASP A 95 0.52 -2.15 21.54
N ILE A 96 1.43 -2.80 22.25
CA ILE A 96 2.63 -3.47 21.76
C ILE A 96 2.19 -4.34 20.58
N ILE A 97 2.36 -3.83 19.36
CA ILE A 97 2.08 -4.59 18.15
C ILE A 97 3.13 -5.69 18.09
N GLU A 98 2.74 -6.89 18.54
CA GLU A 98 3.51 -8.12 18.39
C GLU A 98 3.55 -8.45 16.89
N LEU A 99 4.46 -7.82 16.17
CA LEU A 99 4.78 -8.17 14.79
C LEU A 99 5.35 -9.58 14.79
N LYS A 100 4.54 -10.58 14.44
CA LYS A 100 5.02 -11.88 13.99
C LYS A 100 5.40 -11.76 12.51
N PRO A 101 6.70 -11.72 12.16
CA PRO A 101 7.09 -11.75 10.76
C PRO A 101 6.83 -13.18 10.23
N ASN A 102 5.77 -13.35 9.46
CA ASN A 102 5.63 -14.55 8.63
C ASN A 102 6.47 -14.36 7.36
N ILE A 103 7.74 -14.77 7.43
CA ILE A 103 8.57 -14.97 6.23
C ILE A 103 8.36 -16.41 5.76
N ALA A 104 7.58 -16.58 4.69
CA ALA A 104 7.55 -17.80 3.87
C ALA A 104 7.41 -19.14 4.63
N GLY A 105 6.57 -19.21 5.67
CA GLY A 105 6.29 -20.47 6.40
C GLY A 105 7.38 -20.96 7.35
N ILE A 106 8.45 -20.19 7.56
CA ILE A 106 9.49 -20.49 8.55
C ILE A 106 9.36 -19.48 9.69
N GLY A 107 8.89 -19.94 10.85
CA GLY A 107 8.75 -19.11 12.04
C GLY A 107 10.11 -18.75 12.61
N VAL A 108 10.64 -17.57 12.26
CA VAL A 108 11.89 -17.07 12.84
C VAL A 108 11.56 -16.28 14.11
N ASN A 109 11.88 -16.85 15.26
CA ASN A 109 11.72 -16.19 16.56
C ASN A 109 12.78 -15.08 16.71
N LEU A 110 12.37 -13.82 16.53
CA LEU A 110 13.23 -12.63 16.57
C LEU A 110 13.99 -12.48 17.91
N ASN A 111 13.39 -12.92 19.02
CA ASN A 111 14.05 -12.90 20.33
C ASN A 111 15.22 -13.89 20.42
N ALA A 112 15.11 -15.05 19.75
CA ALA A 112 16.22 -16.00 19.66
C ALA A 112 17.35 -15.46 18.76
N ALA A 113 17.00 -14.84 17.64
CA ALA A 113 17.95 -14.22 16.72
C ALA A 113 18.74 -13.08 17.39
N TYR A 114 18.05 -12.22 18.17
CA TYR A 114 18.68 -11.13 18.91
C TYR A 114 19.66 -11.64 19.98
N ARG A 115 19.29 -12.68 20.74
CA ARG A 115 20.20 -13.29 21.74
C ARG A 115 21.45 -13.90 21.09
N TRP A 116 21.29 -14.59 19.96
CA TRP A 116 22.41 -15.17 19.21
C TRP A 116 23.32 -14.11 18.58
N PHE A 117 22.74 -13.03 18.05
CA PHE A 117 23.53 -11.93 17.52
C PHE A 117 24.33 -11.24 18.63
N LYS A 118 23.72 -10.99 19.79
CA LYS A 118 24.38 -10.37 20.94
C LYS A 118 25.50 -11.24 21.53
N SER A 119 25.39 -12.56 21.50
CA SER A 119 26.48 -13.45 21.94
C SER A 119 27.67 -13.47 20.99
N LYS A 120 27.49 -13.08 19.73
CA LYS A 120 28.56 -12.99 18.72
C LYS A 120 29.45 -11.75 18.84
N PHE A 121 28.98 -10.71 19.53
CA PHE A 121 29.71 -9.44 19.72
C PHE A 121 30.33 -9.29 21.12
N LYS A 122 30.32 -10.36 21.94
CA LYS A 122 30.88 -10.35 23.30
C LYS A 122 32.13 -11.23 23.48
N ASN A 123 32.79 -11.60 22.38
CA ASN A 123 34.15 -12.15 22.37
C ASN A 123 35.07 -11.23 21.57
#